data_AF-A0AAD6C9P2-F1
#
_entry.id   AF-A0AAD6C9P2-F1
#
_cell.length_a   1.000
_cell.length_b   1.000
_cell.length_c   1.000
_cell.angle_alpha   90.00
_cell.angle_beta   90.00
_cell.angle_gamma   90.00
#
_symmetry.space_group_name_H-M   'P 1'
#
loop_
_entity.id
_entity.type
_entity.pdbx_description
1 polymer ?
#
loop_
_entity_poly.entity_id
_entity_poly.type
_entity_poly.pdbx_seq_one_letter_code
_entity_poly.pdbx_strand_id
1 'polypeptide(L)'
;MGPGGQLCGLLGVAAIASASYSNRPDFASRFTFAAPYDQSFLEGYSILKHVGGLGPYSNRMSYGIDRDPPDGCAVDQVIMIRRHGERYPQGSDGVKIEAALDKLYSSKITEWKGDLTFLNSWEYFVDSEGLYGLETESGPYNGLLTSYKHGAEYRVRYGHLWDQNSNKTVPMWTSEFERVVQTARKFGEGFFGWNYTDSVALNVISESEDMGANSLTPVCPGDNLPEKCKSLSADLPAFRVAADRLNKQNPGLDLNSTDVFQLMFMSVFELNVRGYSDWTDAFTMDEWKWFGYTQDLQFYYCAGPGDPYAKAVGAVYANASLTLLNQGPEKAGTMYFNL
;
A
#
# COMPACT_ATOMS: atom_id res chain seq x y z
N MET A 1 12.53 24.03 -77.29
CA MET A 1 13.46 24.31 -76.18
C MET A 1 12.62 24.54 -74.93
N GLY A 2 13.00 23.92 -73.81
CA GLY A 2 12.55 24.35 -72.47
C GLY A 2 11.22 23.75 -71.98
N PRO A 3 11.22 22.94 -70.88
CA PRO A 3 10.07 22.16 -70.42
C PRO A 3 9.47 22.65 -69.07
N GLY A 4 8.39 22.00 -68.64
CA GLY A 4 7.92 21.93 -67.23
C GLY A 4 6.43 22.28 -67.08
N GLY A 5 5.56 21.50 -66.45
CA GLY A 5 5.64 20.19 -65.81
C GLY A 5 4.19 19.78 -65.46
N GLN A 6 3.85 18.50 -65.62
CA GLN A 6 2.52 17.96 -65.32
C GLN A 6 2.59 16.97 -64.16
N LEU A 7 1.64 17.13 -63.24
CA LEU A 7 1.41 16.31 -62.06
C LEU A 7 1.26 14.82 -62.43
N CYS A 8 1.89 13.95 -61.64
CA CYS A 8 1.54 12.53 -61.60
C CYS A 8 1.02 12.21 -60.19
N GLY A 9 -0.29 11.98 -60.09
CA GLY A 9 -0.94 11.47 -58.88
C GLY A 9 -0.78 9.96 -58.80
N LEU A 10 -0.20 9.48 -57.70
CA LEU A 10 -0.12 8.06 -57.36
C LEU A 10 -1.24 7.70 -56.39
N LEU A 11 -2.16 6.86 -56.87
CA LEU A 11 -3.16 6.13 -56.11
C LEU A 11 -2.47 5.18 -55.12
N GLY A 12 -2.57 5.47 -53.82
CA GLY A 12 -2.19 4.57 -52.74
C GLY A 12 -3.41 3.83 -52.20
N VAL A 13 -3.45 2.51 -52.39
CA VAL A 13 -4.44 1.59 -51.83
C VAL A 13 -4.24 1.52 -50.31
N ALA A 14 -5.27 1.87 -49.54
CA ALA A 14 -5.26 1.74 -48.09
C ALA A 14 -5.40 0.27 -47.69
N ALA A 15 -4.29 -0.35 -47.26
CA ALA A 15 -4.33 -1.61 -46.52
C ALA A 15 -4.69 -1.30 -45.06
N ILE A 16 -5.84 -1.80 -44.61
CA ILE A 16 -6.24 -1.74 -43.20
C ILE A 16 -5.43 -2.81 -42.47
N ALA A 17 -4.31 -2.40 -41.86
CA ALA A 17 -3.60 -3.25 -40.91
C ALA A 17 -4.39 -3.25 -39.59
N SER A 18 -5.05 -4.36 -39.29
CA SER A 18 -5.54 -4.66 -37.95
C SER A 18 -4.33 -4.84 -37.04
N ALA A 19 -3.95 -3.79 -36.33
CA ALA A 19 -2.95 -3.87 -35.26
C ALA A 19 -3.56 -4.64 -34.09
N SER A 20 -3.27 -5.94 -34.02
CA SER A 20 -3.40 -6.71 -32.78
C SER A 20 -2.36 -6.16 -31.80
N TYR A 21 -2.79 -5.32 -30.86
CA TYR A 21 -1.95 -4.90 -29.75
C TYR A 21 -1.59 -6.15 -28.93
N SER A 22 -0.34 -6.59 -29.06
CA SER A 22 0.25 -7.57 -28.17
C SER A 22 0.37 -6.94 -26.79
N ASN A 23 -0.50 -7.30 -25.84
CA ASN A 23 -0.48 -6.90 -24.43
C ASN A 23 0.69 -7.52 -23.65
N ARG A 24 1.87 -7.63 -24.25
CA ARG A 24 3.10 -8.06 -23.57
C ARG A 24 4.10 -6.90 -23.61
N PRO A 25 4.34 -6.21 -22.48
CA PRO A 25 5.47 -5.30 -22.37
C PRO A 25 6.78 -6.10 -22.50
N ASP A 26 7.71 -5.57 -23.29
CA ASP A 26 9.09 -6.08 -23.42
C ASP A 26 9.78 -6.10 -22.03
N PHE A 27 10.69 -7.05 -21.81
CA PHE A 27 11.39 -7.28 -20.54
C PHE A 27 12.10 -6.02 -19.99
N ALA A 28 12.53 -5.10 -20.88
CA ALA A 28 13.10 -3.80 -20.51
C ALA A 28 12.08 -2.81 -19.91
N SER A 29 10.78 -3.02 -20.11
CA SER A 29 9.69 -2.21 -19.53
C SER A 29 9.15 -2.74 -18.19
N ARG A 30 9.66 -3.89 -17.71
CA ARG A 30 9.25 -4.50 -16.42
C ARG A 30 9.95 -3.91 -15.20
N PHE A 31 11.00 -3.10 -15.41
CA PHE A 31 11.76 -2.41 -14.37
C PHE A 31 11.80 -0.89 -14.62
N THR A 32 10.66 -0.28 -14.91
CA THR A 32 10.59 1.18 -14.83
C THR A 32 10.55 1.59 -13.35
N PHE A 33 11.41 2.52 -12.94
CA PHE A 33 11.24 3.26 -11.68
C PHE A 33 9.90 4.03 -11.59
N ALA A 34 9.13 4.06 -12.69
CA ALA A 34 7.77 4.58 -12.75
C ALA A 34 6.77 3.56 -12.19
N ALA A 35 5.96 4.01 -11.23
CA ALA A 35 4.79 3.29 -10.74
C ALA A 35 3.82 3.02 -11.92
N PRO A 36 3.38 1.78 -12.16
CA PRO A 36 2.50 1.45 -13.30
C PRO A 36 1.09 2.02 -13.16
N TYR A 37 0.70 2.44 -11.95
CA TYR A 37 -0.52 3.20 -11.70
C TYR A 37 -0.19 4.65 -11.35
N ASP A 38 -0.85 5.58 -12.06
CA ASP A 38 -0.78 7.01 -11.78
C ASP A 38 -1.28 7.31 -10.36
N GLN A 39 -0.50 8.07 -9.59
CA GLN A 39 -0.85 8.58 -8.26
C GLN A 39 -1.55 9.95 -8.32
N SER A 40 -1.88 10.44 -9.52
CA SER A 40 -2.63 11.67 -9.78
C SER A 40 -4.14 11.44 -9.93
N PHE A 41 -4.91 12.51 -9.73
CA PHE A 41 -6.30 12.52 -9.23
C PHE A 41 -7.40 12.13 -10.25
N LEU A 42 -7.37 10.91 -10.79
CA LEU A 42 -8.49 10.27 -11.52
C LEU A 42 -9.00 8.99 -10.79
N GLU A 43 -8.80 8.95 -9.47
CA GLU A 43 -8.62 7.75 -8.64
C GLU A 43 -9.79 6.77 -8.49
N GLY A 44 -11.03 7.09 -8.89
CA GLY A 44 -12.20 6.24 -8.61
C GLY A 44 -12.13 4.83 -9.23
N TYR A 45 -11.40 4.69 -10.34
CA TYR A 45 -11.24 3.43 -11.07
C TYR A 45 -9.93 2.69 -10.76
N SER A 46 -9.02 3.28 -9.98
CA SER A 46 -7.75 2.62 -9.65
C SER A 46 -7.99 1.46 -8.69
N ILE A 47 -7.39 0.30 -8.97
CA ILE A 47 -7.41 -0.85 -8.05
C ILE A 47 -6.86 -0.48 -6.68
N LEU A 48 -5.95 0.51 -6.59
CA LEU A 48 -5.36 0.96 -5.33
C LEU A 48 -6.40 1.53 -4.34
N LYS A 49 -7.62 1.85 -4.80
CA LYS A 49 -8.75 2.25 -3.93
C LYS A 49 -9.63 1.08 -3.49
N HIS A 50 -9.38 -0.11 -4.01
CA HIS A 50 -10.18 -1.32 -3.80
C HIS A 50 -9.38 -2.46 -3.18
N VAL A 51 -8.24 -2.15 -2.56
CA VAL A 51 -7.34 -3.11 -1.90
C VAL A 51 -7.23 -2.91 -0.38
N GLY A 52 -8.11 -2.06 0.19
CA GLY A 52 -8.06 -1.69 1.60
C GLY A 52 -6.71 -1.08 2.00
N GLY A 53 -6.17 -1.55 3.13
CA GLY A 53 -4.86 -1.13 3.65
C GLY A 53 -3.72 -2.10 3.35
N LEU A 54 -3.82 -2.94 2.32
CA LEU A 54 -2.83 -3.99 2.05
C LEU A 54 -1.75 -3.56 1.05
N GLY A 55 -2.15 -2.77 0.05
CA GLY A 55 -1.34 -2.46 -1.12
C GLY A 55 -0.54 -1.16 -1.02
N PRO A 56 -0.01 -0.71 -2.18
CA PRO A 56 0.79 0.51 -2.26
C PRO A 56 0.08 1.76 -1.78
N TYR A 57 0.86 2.71 -1.26
CA TYR A 57 0.40 4.04 -0.92
C TYR A 57 -0.29 4.72 -2.12
N SER A 58 -1.46 5.28 -1.84
CA SER A 58 -2.14 6.18 -2.77
C SER A 58 -2.69 7.39 -1.99
N ASN A 59 -2.71 8.55 -2.65
CA ASN A 59 -3.21 9.78 -2.05
C ASN A 59 -4.68 9.64 -1.66
N ARG A 60 -5.14 10.39 -0.67
CA ARG A 60 -6.59 10.45 -0.41
C ARG A 60 -7.28 11.18 -1.58
N MET A 61 -8.46 10.72 -2.00
CA MET A 61 -9.32 11.48 -2.90
C MET A 61 -9.57 12.89 -2.33
N SER A 62 -9.13 13.92 -3.07
CA SER A 62 -9.24 15.31 -2.63
C SER A 62 -10.68 15.81 -2.70
N TYR A 63 -11.06 16.66 -1.75
CA TYR A 63 -12.29 17.45 -1.80
C TYR A 63 -12.14 18.73 -2.64
N GLY A 64 -10.97 18.97 -3.24
CA GLY A 64 -10.64 20.20 -3.97
C GLY A 64 -10.07 21.32 -3.09
N ILE A 65 -9.81 21.05 -1.80
CA ILE A 65 -9.14 21.99 -0.89
C ILE A 65 -7.63 21.92 -1.18
N ASP A 66 -7.01 23.10 -1.37
CA ASP A 66 -5.56 23.19 -1.56
C ASP A 66 -4.81 22.62 -0.35
N ARG A 67 -3.73 21.91 -0.64
CA ARG A 67 -2.90 21.26 0.37
C ARG A 67 -1.96 22.27 1.04
N ASP A 68 -1.60 23.36 0.38
CA ASP A 68 -0.66 24.35 0.90
C ASP A 68 -1.28 25.27 1.96
N PRO A 69 -0.48 25.82 2.90
CA PRO A 69 -0.97 26.80 3.85
C PRO A 69 -1.61 27.99 3.11
N PRO A 70 -2.74 28.53 3.58
CA PRO A 70 -3.34 29.71 2.96
C PRO A 70 -2.39 30.91 2.91
N ASP A 71 -2.63 31.83 1.98
CA ASP A 71 -1.85 33.05 1.86
C ASP A 71 -1.79 33.82 3.19
N GLY A 72 -0.58 34.22 3.59
CA GLY A 72 -0.33 34.89 4.87
C GLY A 72 -0.21 33.95 6.07
N CYS A 73 -0.32 32.63 5.87
CA CYS A 73 -0.07 31.62 6.90
C CYS A 73 1.24 30.86 6.64
N ALA A 74 1.86 30.41 7.73
CA ALA A 74 2.95 29.43 7.69
C ALA A 74 2.71 28.40 8.79
N VAL A 75 3.10 27.16 8.54
CA VAL A 75 3.06 26.12 9.58
C VAL A 75 4.19 26.40 10.56
N ASP A 76 3.88 26.43 11.85
CA ASP A 76 4.82 26.63 12.97
C ASP A 76 5.06 25.34 13.78
N GLN A 77 4.17 24.35 13.65
CA GLN A 77 4.30 23.03 14.27
C GLN A 77 3.73 21.92 13.36
N VAL A 78 4.40 20.76 13.31
CA VAL A 78 3.93 19.56 12.62
C VAL A 78 3.89 18.35 13.57
N ILE A 79 2.77 17.65 13.59
CA ILE A 79 2.58 16.38 14.31
C ILE A 79 2.10 15.35 13.29
N MET A 80 2.94 14.35 13.02
CA MET A 80 2.67 13.28 12.07
C MET A 80 2.54 11.96 12.80
N ILE A 81 1.54 11.16 12.43
CA ILE A 81 1.48 9.73 12.65
C ILE A 81 1.48 9.02 11.29
N ARG A 82 2.40 8.08 11.08
CA ARG A 82 2.55 7.37 9.80
C ARG A 82 2.64 5.87 10.05
N ARG A 83 1.77 5.10 9.41
CA ARG A 83 1.92 3.64 9.35
C ARG A 83 3.26 3.24 8.70
N HIS A 84 3.75 2.06 9.05
CA HIS A 84 4.77 1.36 8.26
C HIS A 84 4.48 1.36 6.74
N GLY A 85 5.52 1.21 5.92
CA GLY A 85 5.41 1.17 4.47
C GLY A 85 4.83 -0.15 3.95
N GLU A 86 4.94 -0.34 2.64
CA GLU A 86 4.58 -1.58 1.98
C GLU A 86 5.43 -2.76 2.51
N ARG A 87 4.76 -3.87 2.79
CA ARG A 87 5.35 -5.04 3.44
C ARG A 87 5.00 -6.32 2.70
N TYR A 88 5.71 -7.40 3.00
CA TYR A 88 5.28 -8.77 2.70
C TYR A 88 4.06 -9.16 3.57
N PRO A 89 3.31 -10.24 3.22
CA PRO A 89 2.22 -10.75 4.06
C PRO A 89 2.68 -11.05 5.49
N GLN A 90 1.77 -11.09 6.47
CA GLN A 90 2.14 -11.62 7.79
C GLN A 90 2.23 -13.15 7.69
N GLY A 91 3.01 -13.81 8.56
CA GLY A 91 3.17 -15.27 8.50
C GLY A 91 1.84 -16.03 8.60
N SER A 92 0.90 -15.54 9.42
CA SER A 92 -0.46 -16.08 9.52
C SER A 92 -1.31 -15.91 8.25
N ASP A 93 -1.03 -14.88 7.45
CA ASP A 93 -1.64 -14.69 6.14
C ASP A 93 -0.97 -15.62 5.11
N GLY A 94 0.36 -15.76 5.19
CA GLY A 94 1.16 -16.67 4.35
C GLY A 94 0.60 -18.09 4.35
N VAL A 95 0.28 -18.65 5.52
CA VAL A 95 -0.35 -19.98 5.65
C VAL A 95 -1.64 -20.12 4.83
N LYS A 96 -2.47 -19.07 4.78
CA LYS A 96 -3.75 -19.09 4.05
C LYS A 96 -3.55 -18.91 2.55
N ILE A 97 -2.58 -18.08 2.17
CA ILE A 97 -2.18 -17.87 0.77
C ILE A 97 -1.62 -19.16 0.19
N GLU A 98 -0.68 -19.78 0.90
CA GLU A 98 -0.03 -21.03 0.50
C GLU A 98 -1.06 -22.16 0.38
N ALA A 99 -2.02 -22.27 1.30
CA ALA A 99 -3.10 -23.25 1.17
C ALA A 99 -3.95 -23.08 -0.11
N ALA A 100 -4.21 -21.84 -0.53
CA ALA A 100 -4.93 -21.56 -1.78
C ALA A 100 -4.07 -21.88 -3.02
N LEU A 101 -2.77 -21.58 -2.97
CA LEU A 101 -1.81 -21.93 -4.03
C LEU A 101 -1.61 -23.45 -4.13
N ASP A 102 -1.50 -24.17 -3.02
CA ASP A 102 -1.38 -25.63 -2.97
C ASP A 102 -2.59 -26.30 -3.62
N LYS A 103 -3.79 -25.78 -3.35
CA LYS A 103 -5.01 -26.25 -4.00
C LYS A 103 -4.98 -26.01 -5.51
N LEU A 104 -4.47 -24.86 -5.94
CA LEU A 104 -4.29 -24.53 -7.34
C LEU A 104 -3.30 -25.50 -8.02
N TYR A 105 -2.13 -25.72 -7.44
CA TYR A 105 -1.07 -26.55 -8.03
C TYR A 105 -1.33 -28.06 -7.91
N SER A 106 -2.17 -28.50 -6.96
CA SER A 106 -2.60 -29.90 -6.86
C SER A 106 -3.65 -30.32 -7.90
N SER A 107 -4.18 -29.39 -8.69
CA SER A 107 -5.21 -29.63 -9.74
C SER A 107 -4.73 -30.49 -10.94
N LYS A 108 -3.43 -30.84 -11.00
CA LYS A 108 -2.79 -31.57 -12.12
C LYS A 108 -2.87 -30.88 -13.48
N ILE A 109 -3.25 -29.60 -13.51
CA ILE A 109 -3.28 -28.80 -14.73
C ILE A 109 -1.84 -28.52 -15.17
N THR A 110 -1.50 -28.89 -16.40
CA THR A 110 -0.15 -28.71 -16.96
C THR A 110 -0.03 -27.50 -17.88
N GLU A 111 -1.15 -26.92 -18.31
CA GLU A 111 -1.18 -25.72 -19.13
C GLU A 111 -2.38 -24.85 -18.74
N TRP A 112 -2.10 -23.73 -18.08
CA TRP A 112 -3.11 -22.79 -17.62
C TRP A 112 -3.68 -21.98 -18.80
N LYS A 113 -5.00 -21.73 -18.75
CA LYS A 113 -5.76 -21.06 -19.81
C LYS A 113 -6.54 -19.85 -19.27
N GLY A 114 -6.97 -19.00 -20.19
CA GLY A 114 -7.78 -17.83 -19.90
C GLY A 114 -7.06 -16.85 -18.98
N ASP A 115 -7.75 -16.40 -17.94
CA ASP A 115 -7.28 -15.42 -16.97
C ASP A 115 -6.07 -15.93 -16.17
N LEU A 116 -5.88 -17.25 -16.08
CA LEU A 116 -4.75 -17.87 -15.38
C LEU A 116 -3.56 -18.21 -16.28
N THR A 117 -3.57 -17.81 -17.57
CA THR A 117 -2.49 -18.18 -18.52
C THR A 117 -1.09 -17.75 -18.04
N PHE A 118 -1.00 -16.68 -17.25
CA PHE A 118 0.27 -16.20 -16.68
C PHE A 118 0.92 -17.22 -15.72
N LEU A 119 0.14 -18.12 -15.11
CA LEU A 119 0.63 -19.16 -14.20
C LEU A 119 1.55 -20.19 -14.86
N ASN A 120 1.61 -20.23 -16.18
CA ASN A 120 2.58 -21.05 -16.91
C ASN A 120 4.04 -20.57 -16.72
N SER A 121 4.25 -19.35 -16.21
CA SER A 121 5.58 -18.78 -15.95
C SER A 121 5.63 -17.93 -14.68
N TRP A 122 4.60 -18.01 -13.84
CA TRP A 122 4.52 -17.25 -12.60
C TRP A 122 5.12 -18.05 -11.46
N GLU A 123 5.87 -17.35 -10.62
CA GLU A 123 6.40 -17.87 -9.37
C GLU A 123 5.89 -17.02 -8.22
N TYR A 124 5.69 -17.63 -7.05
CA TYR A 124 5.33 -16.90 -5.85
C TYR A 124 6.44 -15.90 -5.48
N PHE A 125 6.06 -14.71 -5.02
CA PHE A 125 7.01 -13.60 -4.80
C PHE A 125 7.67 -13.61 -3.41
N VAL A 126 7.32 -14.58 -2.55
CA VAL A 126 7.91 -14.76 -1.23
C VAL A 126 8.88 -15.93 -1.29
N ASP A 127 10.17 -15.61 -1.43
CA ASP A 127 11.21 -16.61 -1.65
C ASP A 127 11.64 -17.36 -0.37
N SER A 128 11.27 -16.84 0.81
CA SER A 128 11.51 -17.51 2.09
C SER A 128 10.55 -17.03 3.19
N GLU A 129 10.25 -17.91 4.15
CA GLU A 129 9.41 -17.59 5.31
C GLU A 129 9.94 -16.40 6.14
N GLY A 130 11.25 -16.16 6.10
CA GLY A 130 11.90 -15.05 6.81
C GLY A 130 11.52 -13.65 6.31
N LEU A 131 10.87 -13.55 5.14
CA LEU A 131 10.37 -12.29 4.60
C LEU A 131 9.02 -11.88 5.17
N TYR A 132 8.23 -12.83 5.69
CA TYR A 132 6.90 -12.53 6.19
C TYR A 132 6.94 -11.48 7.31
N GLY A 133 6.10 -10.45 7.17
CA GLY A 133 5.97 -9.35 8.11
C GLY A 133 7.00 -8.23 7.97
N LEU A 134 8.04 -8.39 7.12
CA LEU A 134 9.05 -7.36 6.84
C LEU A 134 8.57 -6.35 5.79
N GLU A 135 9.13 -5.13 5.82
CA GLU A 135 9.01 -4.15 4.73
C GLU A 135 9.54 -4.74 3.42
N THR A 136 8.93 -4.36 2.29
CA THR A 136 9.48 -4.71 0.98
C THR A 136 10.64 -3.80 0.63
N GLU A 137 11.61 -4.33 -0.10
CA GLU A 137 12.83 -3.62 -0.53
C GLU A 137 13.04 -3.63 -2.05
N SER A 138 12.07 -4.17 -2.81
CA SER A 138 12.12 -4.35 -4.25
C SER A 138 10.85 -3.83 -4.94
N GLY A 139 10.99 -3.40 -6.19
CA GLY A 139 9.90 -2.82 -6.97
C GLY A 139 9.66 -1.32 -6.69
N PRO A 140 8.83 -0.66 -7.50
CA PRO A 140 8.59 0.78 -7.42
C PRO A 140 7.77 1.20 -6.19
N TYR A 141 7.03 0.27 -5.58
CA TYR A 141 6.19 0.48 -4.40
C TYR A 141 6.83 -0.04 -3.10
N ASN A 142 8.14 -0.29 -3.09
CA ASN A 142 8.74 -0.89 -1.91
C ASN A 142 8.68 0.01 -0.67
N GLY A 143 8.36 -0.57 0.48
CA GLY A 143 8.01 0.20 1.69
C GLY A 143 9.14 1.06 2.24
N LEU A 144 10.39 0.59 2.12
CA LEU A 144 11.56 1.37 2.52
C LEU A 144 11.74 2.60 1.63
N LEU A 145 11.58 2.45 0.31
CA LEU A 145 11.66 3.56 -0.65
C LEU A 145 10.49 4.53 -0.49
N THR A 146 9.27 4.03 -0.30
CA THR A 146 8.09 4.87 -0.04
C THR A 146 8.32 5.72 1.21
N SER A 147 8.87 5.14 2.27
CA SER A 147 9.15 5.86 3.52
C SER A 147 10.28 6.87 3.37
N TYR A 148 11.35 6.54 2.64
CA TYR A 148 12.42 7.49 2.33
C TYR A 148 11.93 8.68 1.49
N LYS A 149 11.19 8.41 0.41
CA LYS A 149 10.59 9.46 -0.44
C LYS A 149 9.70 10.39 0.37
N HIS A 150 8.86 9.83 1.24
CA HIS A 150 7.99 10.62 2.09
C HIS A 150 8.76 11.51 3.08
N GLY A 151 9.88 11.02 3.63
CA GLY A 151 10.79 11.84 4.44
C GLY A 151 11.35 13.02 3.65
N ALA A 152 11.82 12.79 2.42
CA ALA A 152 12.34 13.83 1.55
C ALA A 152 11.25 14.86 1.14
N GLU A 153 10.03 14.40 0.86
CA GLU A 153 8.88 15.27 0.61
C GLU A 153 8.53 16.13 1.83
N TYR A 154 8.52 15.53 3.02
CA TYR A 154 8.32 16.25 4.27
C TYR A 154 9.44 17.27 4.53
N ARG A 155 10.67 16.99 4.11
CA ARG A 155 11.77 17.96 4.22
C ARG A 155 11.57 19.16 3.32
N VAL A 156 11.12 18.96 2.08
CA VAL A 156 10.77 20.09 1.19
C VAL A 156 9.66 20.92 1.83
N ARG A 157 8.66 20.27 2.43
CA ARG A 157 7.47 20.93 2.97
C ARG A 157 7.65 21.62 4.32
N TYR A 158 8.42 21.01 5.22
CA TYR A 158 8.53 21.41 6.62
C TYR A 158 9.97 21.66 7.08
N GLY A 159 10.93 21.67 6.15
CA GLY A 159 12.34 21.88 6.47
C GLY A 159 12.62 23.23 7.12
N HIS A 160 11.74 24.23 6.98
CA HIS A 160 11.84 25.52 7.67
C HIS A 160 11.61 25.42 9.18
N LEU A 161 11.01 24.33 9.67
CA LEU A 161 10.82 24.05 11.10
C LEU A 161 12.04 23.42 11.76
N TRP A 162 13.01 22.95 10.97
CA TRP A 162 14.19 22.27 11.48
C TRP A 162 15.35 23.25 11.70
N ASP A 163 15.75 23.39 12.96
CA ASP A 163 16.99 24.05 13.36
C ASP A 163 18.19 23.15 13.03
N GLN A 164 18.91 23.46 11.95
CA GLN A 164 20.06 22.67 11.46
C GLN A 164 21.33 22.85 12.30
N ASN A 165 21.29 23.63 13.39
CA ASN A 165 22.43 23.77 14.28
C ASN A 165 22.74 22.42 14.96
N SER A 166 23.99 21.97 14.83
CA SER A 166 24.47 20.61 15.16
C SER A 166 24.33 20.17 16.62
N ASN A 167 23.90 21.06 17.53
CA ASN A 167 23.84 20.78 18.97
C ASN A 167 22.43 20.34 19.44
N LYS A 168 21.46 20.18 18.52
CA LYS A 168 20.10 19.79 18.87
C LYS A 168 19.66 18.57 18.05
N THR A 169 19.34 17.49 18.75
CA THR A 169 18.69 16.32 18.16
C THR A 169 17.18 16.55 18.12
N VAL A 170 16.55 16.10 17.03
CA VAL A 170 15.11 16.01 16.87
C VAL A 170 14.68 14.61 17.33
N PRO A 171 13.86 14.51 18.38
CA PRO A 171 13.30 13.22 18.76
C PRO A 171 12.30 12.75 17.69
N MET A 172 12.40 11.47 17.33
CA MET A 172 11.41 10.74 16.57
C MET A 172 10.91 9.56 17.41
N TRP A 173 9.69 9.10 17.17
CA TRP A 173 9.09 8.00 17.90
C TRP A 173 8.62 6.91 16.95
N THR A 174 8.81 5.66 17.34
CA THR A 174 8.35 4.48 16.60
C THR A 174 7.82 3.44 17.57
N SER A 175 6.77 2.70 17.21
CA SER A 175 6.43 1.48 17.95
C SER A 175 7.49 0.40 17.75
N GLU A 176 7.65 -0.50 18.72
CA GLU A 176 8.65 -1.59 18.73
C GLU A 176 8.21 -2.77 17.86
N PHE A 177 7.94 -2.50 16.59
CA PHE A 177 7.71 -3.54 15.59
C PHE A 177 8.69 -3.35 14.44
N GLU A 178 9.39 -4.41 14.03
CA GLU A 178 10.50 -4.34 13.06
C GLU A 178 10.20 -3.48 11.82
N ARG A 179 9.10 -3.76 11.11
CA ARG A 179 8.70 -2.97 9.93
C ARG A 179 8.42 -1.49 10.22
N VAL A 180 7.91 -1.17 11.41
CA VAL A 180 7.62 0.20 11.85
C VAL A 180 8.93 0.94 12.17
N VAL A 181 9.86 0.28 12.86
CA VAL A 181 11.19 0.81 13.15
C VAL A 181 11.98 1.07 11.86
N GLN A 182 11.92 0.17 10.87
CA GLN A 182 12.60 0.38 9.59
C GLN A 182 11.97 1.52 8.78
N THR A 183 10.64 1.65 8.83
CA THR A 183 9.92 2.80 8.26
C THR A 183 10.39 4.11 8.90
N ALA A 184 10.53 4.15 10.23
CA ALA A 184 10.99 5.32 10.97
C ALA A 184 12.40 5.73 10.58
N ARG A 185 13.30 4.75 10.48
CA ARG A 185 14.68 4.97 10.01
C ARG A 185 14.70 5.55 8.60
N LYS A 186 13.96 4.96 7.66
CA LYS A 186 13.96 5.43 6.26
C LYS A 186 13.30 6.79 6.09
N PHE A 187 12.21 7.06 6.79
CA PHE A 187 11.62 8.39 6.85
C PHE A 187 12.61 9.42 7.40
N GLY A 188 13.29 9.10 8.50
CA GLY A 188 14.32 9.96 9.09
C GLY A 188 15.49 10.22 8.13
N GLU A 189 16.03 9.18 7.51
CA GLU A 189 17.09 9.30 6.48
C GLU A 189 16.65 10.23 5.33
N GLY A 190 15.40 10.10 4.86
CA GLY A 190 14.86 10.98 3.83
C GLY A 190 14.71 12.43 4.27
N PHE A 191 14.26 12.67 5.52
CA PHE A 191 14.02 14.01 6.02
C PHE A 191 15.30 14.77 6.38
N PHE A 192 16.19 14.12 7.12
CA PHE A 192 17.42 14.73 7.67
C PHE A 192 18.63 14.57 6.73
N GLY A 193 18.54 13.68 5.74
CA GLY A 193 19.59 13.45 4.76
C GLY A 193 20.89 13.02 5.43
N TRP A 194 22.01 13.56 4.95
CA TRP A 194 23.35 13.32 5.49
C TRP A 194 23.53 13.64 6.98
N ASN A 195 22.66 14.44 7.60
CA ASN A 195 22.71 14.76 9.03
C ASN A 195 21.94 13.77 9.92
N TYR A 196 21.26 12.77 9.34
CA TYR A 196 20.37 11.85 10.07
C TYR A 196 21.01 11.24 11.32
N THR A 197 22.25 10.76 11.22
CA THR A 197 22.95 10.09 12.33
C THR A 197 23.21 11.00 13.53
N ASP A 198 23.38 12.30 13.28
CA ASP A 198 23.74 13.28 14.31
C ASP A 198 22.52 14.08 14.79
N SER A 199 21.46 14.13 13.97
CA SER A 199 20.31 15.01 14.18
C SER A 199 19.09 14.29 14.72
N VAL A 200 19.07 12.95 14.74
CA VAL A 200 17.89 12.19 15.16
C VAL A 200 18.16 11.39 16.42
N ALA A 201 17.26 11.51 17.39
CA ALA A 201 17.13 10.57 18.49
C ALA A 201 15.88 9.72 18.26
N LEU A 202 16.06 8.50 17.74
CA LEU A 202 14.95 7.57 17.50
C LEU A 202 14.57 6.87 18.82
N ASN A 203 13.37 7.15 19.31
CA ASN A 203 12.81 6.58 20.53
C ASN A 203 11.89 5.42 20.14
N VAL A 204 12.32 4.19 20.47
CA VAL A 204 11.51 2.99 20.26
C VAL A 204 10.63 2.78 21.48
N ILE A 205 9.31 2.79 21.29
CA ILE A 205 8.30 2.61 22.33
C ILE A 205 7.78 1.18 22.24
N SER A 206 7.91 0.42 23.32
CA SER A 206 7.46 -0.98 23.36
C SER A 206 5.97 -1.11 23.04
N GLU A 207 5.60 -2.19 22.34
CA GLU A 207 4.21 -2.55 22.09
C GLU A 207 3.58 -3.36 23.22
N SER A 208 4.31 -3.60 24.32
CA SER A 208 3.78 -4.28 25.50
C SER A 208 2.57 -3.54 26.09
N GLU A 209 1.56 -4.30 26.52
CA GLU A 209 0.38 -3.77 27.21
C GLU A 209 0.75 -3.01 28.49
N ASP A 210 1.88 -3.33 29.12
CA ASP A 210 2.41 -2.66 30.31
C ASP A 210 2.71 -1.16 30.09
N MET A 211 2.85 -0.73 28.84
CA MET A 211 3.03 0.69 28.50
C MET A 211 1.76 1.52 28.73
N GLY A 212 0.59 0.86 28.80
CA GLY A 212 -0.70 1.52 28.98
C GLY A 212 -0.92 2.66 27.96
N ALA A 213 -1.30 3.84 28.45
CA ALA A 213 -1.50 5.02 27.61
C ALA A 213 -0.20 5.73 27.17
N ASN A 214 0.97 5.32 27.68
CA ASN A 214 2.26 5.83 27.21
C ASN A 214 2.77 4.99 26.03
N SER A 215 1.94 4.85 24.99
CA SER A 215 2.18 3.97 23.86
C SER A 215 1.69 4.57 22.55
N LEU A 216 2.32 4.18 21.44
CA LEU A 216 1.80 4.39 20.08
C LEU A 216 0.82 3.28 19.65
N THR A 217 0.79 2.18 20.41
CA THR A 217 -0.12 1.04 20.24
C THR A 217 -0.84 0.73 21.55
N PRO A 218 -1.58 1.69 22.14
CA PRO A 218 -2.22 1.50 23.44
C PRO A 218 -3.27 0.38 23.35
N VAL A 219 -3.26 -0.51 24.34
CA VAL A 219 -4.25 -1.59 24.48
C VAL A 219 -5.27 -1.18 25.52
N CYS A 220 -6.55 -1.43 25.24
CA CYS A 220 -7.63 -1.20 26.20
C CYS A 220 -7.98 -2.50 26.93
N PRO A 221 -7.80 -2.59 28.26
CA PRO A 221 -8.17 -3.77 29.02
C PRO A 221 -9.66 -4.10 28.82
N GLY A 222 -9.94 -5.33 28.37
CA GLY A 222 -11.30 -5.82 28.12
C GLY A 222 -11.79 -5.66 26.68
N ASP A 223 -11.01 -5.01 25.81
CA ASP A 223 -11.20 -5.10 24.37
C ASP A 223 -10.86 -6.51 23.89
N ASN A 224 -11.87 -7.28 23.50
CA ASN A 224 -11.75 -8.68 23.11
C ASN A 224 -12.12 -8.90 21.64
N LEU A 225 -12.00 -7.87 20.80
CA LEU A 225 -12.53 -7.78 19.43
C LEU A 225 -14.07 -7.97 19.38
N PRO A 226 -14.82 -7.09 18.70
CA PRO A 226 -16.26 -7.25 18.57
C PRO A 226 -16.65 -8.57 17.90
N GLU A 227 -17.74 -9.20 18.32
CA GLU A 227 -18.27 -10.41 17.66
C GLU A 227 -18.51 -10.19 16.16
N LYS A 228 -18.87 -8.95 15.79
CA LYS A 228 -19.02 -8.61 14.37
C LYS A 228 -17.71 -8.74 13.60
N CYS A 229 -16.59 -8.28 14.16
CA CYS A 229 -15.25 -8.47 13.59
C CYS A 229 -14.93 -9.97 13.39
N LYS A 230 -15.17 -10.80 14.42
CA LYS A 230 -14.90 -12.25 14.36
C LYS A 230 -15.76 -13.00 13.35
N SER A 231 -16.96 -12.50 13.07
CA SER A 231 -17.94 -13.11 12.16
C SER A 231 -17.84 -12.63 10.70
N LEU A 232 -16.87 -11.77 10.38
CA LEU A 232 -16.64 -11.34 8.99
C LEU A 232 -16.24 -12.55 8.14
N SER A 233 -16.82 -12.64 6.94
CA SER A 233 -16.65 -13.79 6.05
C SER A 233 -16.16 -13.35 4.68
N ALA A 234 -15.25 -14.16 4.13
CA ALA A 234 -14.81 -14.11 2.75
C ALA A 234 -15.67 -14.97 1.81
N ASP A 235 -16.77 -15.56 2.31
CA ASP A 235 -17.73 -16.30 1.48
C ASP A 235 -18.80 -15.35 0.93
N LEU A 236 -18.56 -14.78 -0.25
CA LEU A 236 -19.39 -13.75 -0.87
C LEU A 236 -19.77 -14.10 -2.32
N PRO A 237 -20.96 -13.68 -2.80
CA PRO A 237 -21.39 -13.96 -4.17
C PRO A 237 -20.40 -13.55 -5.25
N ALA A 238 -19.72 -12.40 -5.11
CA ALA A 238 -18.75 -11.91 -6.09
C ALA A 238 -17.56 -12.86 -6.26
N PHE A 239 -17.04 -13.40 -5.15
CA PHE A 239 -15.91 -14.32 -5.18
C PHE A 239 -16.32 -15.72 -5.63
N ARG A 240 -17.57 -16.15 -5.38
CA ARG A 240 -18.12 -17.38 -5.98
C ARG A 240 -18.21 -17.26 -7.50
N VAL A 241 -18.64 -16.12 -8.03
CA VAL A 241 -18.68 -15.86 -9.48
C VAL A 241 -17.28 -15.91 -10.09
N ALA A 242 -16.27 -15.35 -9.41
CA ALA A 242 -14.88 -15.46 -9.84
C ALA A 242 -14.40 -16.93 -9.80
N ALA A 243 -14.68 -17.67 -8.73
CA ALA A 243 -14.31 -19.07 -8.61
C ALA A 243 -14.91 -19.91 -9.75
N ASP A 244 -16.21 -19.76 -10.01
CA ASP A 244 -16.91 -20.44 -11.11
C ASP A 244 -16.29 -20.11 -12.48
N ARG A 245 -15.92 -18.83 -12.71
CA ARG A 245 -15.24 -18.40 -13.94
C ARG A 245 -13.88 -19.10 -14.09
N LEU A 246 -13.03 -19.05 -13.06
CA LEU A 246 -11.69 -19.60 -13.10
C LEU A 246 -11.71 -21.13 -13.25
N ASN A 247 -12.58 -21.81 -12.52
CA ASN A 247 -12.80 -23.26 -12.62
C ASN A 247 -13.29 -23.67 -14.02
N LYS A 248 -14.16 -22.86 -14.64
CA LYS A 248 -14.65 -23.13 -16.01
C LYS A 248 -13.56 -22.95 -17.07
N GLN A 249 -12.68 -21.97 -16.90
CA GLN A 249 -11.55 -21.75 -17.82
C GLN A 249 -10.48 -22.85 -17.71
N ASN A 250 -10.38 -23.48 -16.54
CA ASN A 250 -9.34 -24.45 -16.20
C ASN A 250 -9.97 -25.73 -15.60
N PRO A 251 -10.57 -26.61 -16.43
CA PRO A 251 -11.25 -27.81 -15.93
C PRO A 251 -10.35 -28.70 -15.07
N GLY A 252 -10.85 -29.13 -13.91
CA GLY A 252 -10.09 -29.88 -12.90
C GLY A 252 -9.67 -29.03 -11.70
N LEU A 253 -9.75 -27.70 -11.83
CA LEU A 253 -9.64 -26.77 -10.73
C LEU A 253 -10.95 -26.75 -9.90
N ASP A 254 -10.83 -26.58 -8.58
CA ASP A 254 -11.94 -26.59 -7.63
C ASP A 254 -11.87 -25.40 -6.66
N LEU A 255 -11.56 -24.19 -7.14
CA LEU A 255 -11.53 -23.01 -6.28
C LEU A 255 -12.91 -22.71 -5.69
N ASN A 256 -12.94 -22.21 -4.47
CA ASN A 256 -14.12 -21.65 -3.81
C ASN A 256 -13.95 -20.16 -3.51
N SER A 257 -14.96 -19.55 -2.90
CA SER A 257 -14.97 -18.12 -2.53
C SER A 257 -13.79 -17.71 -1.65
N THR A 258 -13.43 -18.54 -0.67
CA THR A 258 -12.32 -18.26 0.26
C THR A 258 -10.98 -18.36 -0.45
N ASP A 259 -10.81 -19.33 -1.35
CA ASP A 259 -9.59 -19.47 -2.15
C ASP A 259 -9.40 -18.23 -3.05
N VAL A 260 -10.46 -17.80 -3.73
CA VAL A 260 -10.45 -16.56 -4.53
C VAL A 260 -10.07 -15.35 -3.68
N PHE A 261 -10.66 -15.20 -2.50
CA PHE A 261 -10.31 -14.10 -1.61
C PHE A 261 -8.81 -14.13 -1.23
N GLN A 262 -8.24 -15.31 -0.94
CA GLN A 262 -6.81 -15.42 -0.62
C GLN A 262 -5.91 -15.11 -1.83
N LEU A 263 -6.31 -15.50 -3.04
CA LEU A 263 -5.58 -15.17 -4.27
C LEU A 263 -5.62 -13.67 -4.57
N MET A 264 -6.79 -13.03 -4.40
CA MET A 264 -6.91 -11.58 -4.45
C MET A 264 -6.05 -10.91 -3.37
N PHE A 265 -6.13 -11.38 -2.12
CA PHE A 265 -5.35 -10.86 -1.00
C PHE A 265 -3.84 -10.93 -1.26
N MET A 266 -3.35 -12.08 -1.71
CA MET A 266 -1.96 -12.28 -2.13
C MET A 266 -1.53 -11.32 -3.24
N SER A 267 -2.35 -11.14 -4.27
CA SER A 267 -1.99 -10.30 -5.42
C SER A 267 -1.74 -8.84 -5.05
N VAL A 268 -2.39 -8.34 -3.98
CA VAL A 268 -2.11 -7.01 -3.46
C VAL A 268 -0.69 -6.92 -2.89
N PHE A 269 -0.24 -7.95 -2.17
CA PHE A 269 1.13 -8.02 -1.67
C PHE A 269 2.16 -8.20 -2.78
N GLU A 270 1.78 -8.83 -3.89
CA GLU A 270 2.64 -8.92 -5.06
C GLU A 270 2.92 -7.54 -5.66
N LEU A 271 1.94 -6.62 -5.66
CA LEU A 271 2.16 -5.22 -6.06
C LEU A 271 3.24 -4.55 -5.20
N ASN A 272 3.25 -4.80 -3.89
CA ASN A 272 4.23 -4.22 -2.94
C ASN A 272 5.67 -4.64 -3.24
N VAL A 273 5.88 -5.78 -3.91
CA VAL A 273 7.19 -6.40 -4.17
C VAL A 273 7.62 -6.22 -5.63
N ARG A 274 6.69 -6.41 -6.57
CA ARG A 274 6.99 -6.41 -8.01
C ARG A 274 6.64 -5.10 -8.70
N GLY A 275 5.71 -4.33 -8.13
CA GLY A 275 5.10 -3.18 -8.81
C GLY A 275 3.92 -3.55 -9.69
N TYR A 276 3.83 -4.81 -10.13
CA TYR A 276 2.77 -5.35 -10.97
C TYR A 276 2.35 -6.73 -10.44
N SER A 277 1.17 -7.19 -10.82
CA SER A 277 0.69 -8.51 -10.47
C SER A 277 -0.28 -8.96 -11.56
N ASP A 278 0.06 -10.03 -12.29
CA ASP A 278 -0.84 -10.56 -13.34
C ASP A 278 -2.15 -11.10 -12.73
N TRP A 279 -2.14 -11.42 -11.44
CA TRP A 279 -3.34 -11.75 -10.68
C TRP A 279 -4.36 -10.60 -10.64
N THR A 280 -3.95 -9.33 -10.74
CA THR A 280 -4.92 -8.23 -10.73
C THR A 280 -5.85 -8.27 -11.92
N ASP A 281 -5.33 -8.72 -13.07
CA ASP A 281 -6.07 -8.84 -14.33
C ASP A 281 -6.91 -10.14 -14.38
N ALA A 282 -6.65 -11.09 -13.48
CA ALA A 282 -7.45 -12.30 -13.35
C ALA A 282 -8.83 -12.05 -12.70
N PHE A 283 -9.02 -10.88 -12.10
CA PHE A 283 -10.25 -10.48 -11.41
C PHE A 283 -10.87 -9.22 -12.03
N THR A 284 -12.20 -9.14 -11.97
CA THR A 284 -12.93 -7.98 -12.51
C THR A 284 -12.91 -6.80 -11.53
N MET A 285 -13.15 -5.58 -12.03
CA MET A 285 -13.25 -4.41 -11.12
C MET A 285 -14.39 -4.51 -10.11
N ASP A 286 -15.48 -5.22 -10.41
CA ASP A 286 -16.54 -5.41 -9.43
C ASP A 286 -16.13 -6.41 -8.34
N GLU A 287 -15.36 -7.45 -8.67
CA GLU A 287 -14.71 -8.32 -7.68
C GLU A 287 -13.76 -7.51 -6.79
N TRP A 288 -12.94 -6.63 -7.38
CA TRP A 288 -12.06 -5.72 -6.62
C TRP A 288 -12.84 -4.81 -5.68
N LYS A 289 -13.95 -4.18 -6.11
CA LYS A 289 -14.79 -3.37 -5.21
C LYS A 289 -15.32 -4.17 -4.02
N TRP A 290 -15.75 -5.42 -4.25
CA TRP A 290 -16.19 -6.29 -3.17
C TRP A 290 -15.03 -6.66 -2.24
N PHE A 291 -13.84 -6.95 -2.78
CA PHE A 291 -12.63 -7.15 -1.99
C PHE A 291 -12.30 -5.93 -1.13
N GLY A 292 -12.24 -4.73 -1.71
CA GLY A 292 -12.05 -3.48 -0.99
C GLY A 292 -13.06 -3.31 0.14
N TYR A 293 -14.35 -3.54 -0.14
CA TYR A 293 -15.39 -3.45 0.88
C TYR A 293 -15.22 -4.47 2.01
N THR A 294 -14.74 -5.69 1.75
CA THR A 294 -14.40 -6.62 2.84
C THR A 294 -13.29 -6.10 3.74
N GLN A 295 -12.29 -5.42 3.16
CA GLN A 295 -11.23 -4.78 3.94
C GLN A 295 -11.79 -3.59 4.74
N ASP A 296 -12.69 -2.79 4.16
CA ASP A 296 -13.35 -1.68 4.88
C ASP A 296 -14.13 -2.20 6.09
N LEU A 297 -14.88 -3.30 5.94
CA LEU A 297 -15.60 -3.93 7.05
C LEU A 297 -14.64 -4.44 8.12
N GLN A 298 -13.50 -5.01 7.74
CA GLN A 298 -12.45 -5.45 8.67
C GLN A 298 -11.96 -4.26 9.49
N PHE A 299 -11.57 -3.15 8.88
CA PHE A 299 -11.13 -1.96 9.63
C PHE A 299 -12.26 -1.36 10.47
N TYR A 300 -13.47 -1.25 9.93
CA TYR A 300 -14.60 -0.66 10.62
C TYR A 300 -14.93 -1.40 11.92
N TYR A 301 -15.03 -2.74 11.87
CA TYR A 301 -15.45 -3.54 13.03
C TYR A 301 -14.30 -4.01 13.93
N CYS A 302 -13.06 -4.07 13.44
CA CYS A 302 -11.93 -4.59 14.23
C CYS A 302 -10.97 -3.51 14.76
N ALA A 303 -11.00 -2.29 14.19
CA ALA A 303 -10.07 -1.21 14.56
C ALA A 303 -10.68 0.19 14.33
N GLY A 304 -12.01 0.28 14.36
CA GLY A 304 -12.73 1.44 13.87
C GLY A 304 -14.05 1.69 14.61
N PRO A 305 -14.95 2.52 14.06
CA PRO A 305 -16.16 2.94 14.77
C PRO A 305 -17.16 1.83 15.09
N GLY A 306 -17.03 0.65 14.49
CA GLY A 306 -17.81 -0.54 14.84
C GLY A 306 -17.35 -1.22 16.13
N ASP A 307 -16.19 -0.83 16.65
CA ASP A 307 -15.68 -1.26 17.95
C ASP A 307 -15.96 -0.19 19.03
N PRO A 308 -16.67 -0.52 20.12
CA PRO A 308 -16.96 0.42 21.20
C PRO A 308 -15.71 0.95 21.93
N TYR A 309 -14.57 0.25 21.87
CA TYR A 309 -13.33 0.64 22.55
C TYR A 309 -12.41 1.52 21.69
N ALA A 310 -12.52 1.47 20.36
CA ALA A 310 -11.61 2.17 19.44
C ALA A 310 -11.51 3.69 19.70
N LYS A 311 -12.61 4.32 20.12
CA LYS A 311 -12.60 5.75 20.47
C LYS A 311 -11.74 6.04 21.70
N ALA A 312 -11.78 5.18 22.72
CA ALA A 312 -10.98 5.34 23.93
C ALA A 312 -9.49 5.12 23.64
N VAL A 313 -9.17 4.09 22.83
CA VAL A 313 -7.81 3.81 22.35
C VAL A 313 -7.24 5.01 21.58
N GLY A 314 -7.97 5.51 20.57
CA GLY A 314 -7.53 6.65 19.77
C GLY A 314 -7.48 7.98 20.53
N ALA A 315 -8.24 8.13 21.63
CA ALA A 315 -8.24 9.34 22.44
C ALA A 315 -6.88 9.59 23.13
N VAL A 316 -6.07 8.56 23.33
CA VAL A 316 -4.71 8.69 23.90
C VAL A 316 -3.85 9.60 23.02
N TYR A 317 -3.68 9.25 21.74
CA TYR A 317 -2.88 10.03 20.81
C TYR A 317 -3.54 11.39 20.50
N ALA A 318 -4.87 11.44 20.38
CA ALA A 318 -5.59 12.69 20.15
C ALA A 318 -5.41 13.70 21.31
N ASN A 319 -5.46 13.24 22.56
CA ASN A 319 -5.25 14.10 23.72
C ASN A 319 -3.79 14.54 23.88
N ALA A 320 -2.83 13.65 23.61
CA ALA A 320 -1.41 13.98 23.63
C ALA A 320 -1.06 15.02 22.56
N SER A 321 -1.50 14.82 21.32
CA SER A 321 -1.28 15.79 20.23
C SER A 321 -1.97 17.13 20.48
N LEU A 322 -3.20 17.14 21.00
CA LEU A 322 -3.87 18.37 21.44
C LEU A 322 -3.09 19.11 22.52
N THR A 323 -2.45 18.38 23.44
CA THR A 323 -1.60 18.97 24.47
C THR A 323 -0.39 19.68 23.85
N LEU A 324 0.27 19.05 22.87
CA LEU A 324 1.40 19.65 22.15
C LEU A 324 0.99 20.91 21.39
N LEU A 325 -0.16 20.87 20.71
CA LEU A 325 -0.73 22.01 19.99
C LEU A 325 -1.03 23.18 20.95
N ASN A 326 -1.66 22.92 22.09
CA ASN A 326 -1.99 23.96 23.08
C ASN A 326 -0.74 24.56 23.77
N GLN A 327 0.33 23.78 23.92
CA GLN A 327 1.59 24.28 24.46
C GLN A 327 2.34 25.18 23.48
N GLY A 328 2.13 24.99 22.18
CA GLY A 328 2.77 25.75 21.11
C GLY A 328 4.22 25.36 20.84
N PRO A 329 4.76 25.70 19.66
CA PRO A 329 6.07 25.25 19.21
C PRO A 329 7.24 25.78 20.04
N GLU A 330 7.10 26.93 20.71
CA GLU A 330 8.16 27.49 21.58
C GLU A 330 8.45 26.63 22.80
N LYS A 331 7.41 25.99 23.37
CA LYS A 331 7.52 25.19 24.58
C LYS A 331 7.60 23.70 24.29
N ALA A 332 6.78 23.22 23.35
CA ALA A 332 6.70 21.81 23.02
C ALA A 332 7.81 21.42 22.03
N GLY A 333 8.02 22.24 21.00
CA GLY A 333 8.88 21.94 19.85
C GLY A 333 8.09 21.99 18.55
N THR A 334 8.79 22.08 17.43
CA THR A 334 8.19 22.34 16.11
C THR A 334 7.83 21.07 15.34
N MET A 335 8.42 19.91 15.67
CA MET A 335 8.26 18.69 14.87
C MET A 335 8.10 17.45 15.75
N TYR A 336 7.06 16.67 15.48
CA TYR A 336 6.79 15.37 16.10
C TYR A 336 6.50 14.33 15.02
N PHE A 337 7.48 13.48 14.73
CA PHE A 337 7.32 12.37 13.80
C PHE A 337 7.12 11.06 14.56
N ASN A 338 5.92 10.50 14.46
CA ASN A 338 5.52 9.25 15.09
C ASN A 338 5.25 8.22 13.99
N LEU A 339 5.84 7.03 14.12
CA LEU A 339 5.69 5.95 13.17
C LEU A 339 5.15 4.68 13.81
#